data_AF-A0A219AQN8-F1
#
_entry.id   AF-A0A219AQN8-F1
#
_cell.length_a   1.000
_cell.length_b   1.000
_cell.length_c   1.000
_cell.angle_alpha   90.00
_cell.angle_beta   90.00
_cell.angle_gamma   90.00
#
_symmetry.space_group_name_H-M   'P 1'
#
loop_
_entity.id
_entity.type
_entity.pdbx_description
1 polymer ?
#
loop_
_entity_poly.entity_id
_entity_poly.type
_entity_poly.pdbx_seq_one_letter_code
_entity_poly.pdbx_strand_id
1 'polypeptide(L)'
;MATGQPKIWKTWERCVTIYDEVVVKRELHEHELMHNLYGYIMRPFWAKERLQNEAATLQLVARETTIPVPECRLYIKEEVLCLETKRITNGVLLEEIKGPSRLAAVADVQIS
;
A
#
# COMPACT_ATOMS: atom_id res chain seq x y z
N MET A 1 16.14 11.99 -11.89
CA MET A 1 14.86 11.40 -12.35
C MET A 1 15.03 9.89 -12.28
N ALA A 2 14.11 9.20 -11.61
CA ALA A 2 14.02 7.75 -11.53
C ALA A 2 14.08 7.07 -12.91
N THR A 3 15.06 6.21 -13.17
CA THR A 3 15.32 5.58 -14.49
C THR A 3 14.85 4.13 -14.61
N GLY A 4 14.07 3.62 -13.65
CA GLY A 4 13.48 2.28 -13.70
C GLY A 4 12.03 2.30 -14.18
N GLN A 5 11.63 1.29 -14.97
CA GLN A 5 10.19 1.06 -15.20
C GLN A 5 9.52 0.71 -13.86
N PRO A 6 8.37 1.32 -13.53
CA PRO A 6 7.69 1.04 -12.28
C PRO A 6 7.21 -0.41 -12.25
N LYS A 7 7.34 -1.07 -11.10
CA LYS A 7 6.80 -2.43 -10.92
C LYS A 7 5.30 -2.34 -10.72
N ILE A 8 4.54 -2.98 -11.60
CA ILE A 8 3.08 -2.97 -11.58
C ILE A 8 2.56 -4.39 -11.44
N TRP A 9 1.59 -4.59 -10.56
CA TRP A 9 0.78 -5.79 -10.55
C TRP A 9 -0.66 -5.48 -10.16
N LYS A 10 -1.56 -6.39 -10.53
CA LYS A 10 -2.98 -6.30 -10.22
C LYS A 10 -3.37 -7.50 -9.38
N THR A 11 -4.23 -7.26 -8.39
CA THR A 11 -5.05 -8.30 -7.79
C THR A 11 -6.47 -8.15 -8.35
N TRP A 12 -7.37 -9.05 -7.96
CA TRP A 12 -8.78 -8.92 -8.32
C TRP A 12 -9.47 -7.71 -7.68
N GLU A 13 -8.89 -7.11 -6.63
CA GLU A 13 -9.45 -5.91 -5.97
C GLU A 13 -8.80 -4.59 -6.40
N ARG A 14 -7.50 -4.59 -6.74
CA ARG A 14 -6.73 -3.35 -6.86
C ARG A 14 -5.52 -3.47 -7.77
N CYS A 15 -5.07 -2.34 -8.29
CA CYS A 15 -3.78 -2.21 -8.97
C CYS A 15 -2.75 -1.59 -8.02
N VAL A 16 -1.54 -2.14 -7.99
CA VAL A 16 -0.42 -1.60 -7.20
C VAL A 16 0.72 -1.25 -8.14
N THR A 17 1.21 -0.02 -8.02
CA THR A 17 2.36 0.48 -8.76
C THR A 17 3.42 0.97 -7.79
N ILE A 18 4.65 0.45 -7.94
CA ILE A 18 5.81 0.90 -7.17
C ILE A 18 6.66 1.79 -8.07
N TYR A 19 6.82 3.04 -7.66
CA TYR A 19 7.79 3.99 -8.19
C TYR A 19 9.01 4.08 -7.26
N ASP A 20 10.01 4.87 -7.63
CA ASP A 20 11.24 5.02 -6.83
C ASP A 20 10.96 5.61 -5.44
N GLU A 21 10.10 6.62 -5.35
CA GLU A 21 9.84 7.36 -4.09
C GLU A 21 8.47 7.07 -3.47
N VAL A 22 7.55 6.45 -4.22
CA VAL A 22 6.17 6.24 -3.78
C VAL A 22 5.62 4.89 -4.20
N VAL A 23 4.65 4.39 -3.44
CA VAL A 23 3.82 3.24 -3.79
C VAL A 23 2.39 3.71 -3.94
N VAL A 24 1.76 3.40 -5.07
CA VAL A 24 0.37 3.76 -5.35
C VAL A 24 -0.47 2.50 -5.41
N LYS A 25 -1.47 2.40 -4.53
CA LYS A 25 -2.56 1.43 -4.60
C LYS A 25 -3.79 2.16 -5.14
N ARG A 26 -4.45 1.61 -6.15
CA ARG A 26 -5.68 2.21 -6.70
C ARG A 26 -6.77 1.18 -6.91
N GLU A 27 -8.01 1.66 -6.94
CA GLU A 27 -9.14 0.85 -7.43
C GLU A 27 -8.87 0.38 -8.87
N LEU A 28 -9.49 -0.73 -9.25
CA LEU A 28 -9.52 -1.17 -10.64
C LEU A 28 -10.52 -0.32 -11.43
N HIS A 29 -10.15 0.07 -12.65
CA HIS A 29 -11.12 0.61 -13.60
C HIS A 29 -12.10 -0.48 -14.03
N GLU A 30 -13.27 -0.09 -14.53
CA GLU A 30 -14.32 -1.04 -14.93
C GLU A 30 -13.83 -2.08 -15.95
N HIS A 31 -13.01 -1.65 -16.92
CA HIS A 31 -12.43 -2.54 -17.94
C HIS A 31 -11.34 -3.48 -17.41
N GLU A 32 -10.88 -3.28 -16.17
CA GLU A 32 -9.88 -4.15 -15.50
C GLU A 32 -10.56 -5.19 -14.60
N LEU A 33 -11.86 -5.08 -14.37
CA LEU A 33 -12.60 -5.99 -13.51
C LEU A 33 -12.75 -7.36 -14.17
N MET A 34 -12.70 -8.41 -13.35
CA MET A 34 -12.91 -9.77 -13.84
C MET A 34 -14.38 -9.98 -14.19
N HIS A 35 -14.62 -10.81 -15.21
CA HIS A 35 -15.94 -11.29 -15.55
C HIS A 35 -16.11 -12.72 -15.07
N ASN A 36 -17.30 -13.07 -14.58
CA ASN A 36 -17.62 -14.46 -14.27
C ASN A 36 -17.93 -15.26 -15.55
N LEU A 37 -18.20 -16.57 -15.41
CA LEU A 37 -18.51 -17.47 -16.54
C LEU A 37 -19.75 -17.07 -17.35
N TYR A 38 -20.60 -16.20 -16.80
CA TYR A 38 -21.80 -15.68 -17.45
C TYR A 38 -21.62 -14.26 -18.02
N GLY A 39 -20.39 -13.72 -17.98
CA GLY A 39 -20.06 -12.40 -18.50
C GLY A 39 -20.35 -11.23 -17.56
N TYR A 40 -20.85 -11.46 -16.34
CA TYR A 40 -21.11 -10.39 -15.38
C TYR A 40 -19.82 -9.89 -14.73
N ILE A 41 -19.72 -8.57 -14.59
CA ILE A 41 -18.62 -7.88 -13.92
C ILE A 41 -18.63 -8.25 -12.43
N MET A 42 -17.51 -8.79 -11.95
CA MET A 42 -17.28 -9.10 -10.55
C MET A 42 -16.70 -7.86 -9.86
N ARG A 43 -17.50 -7.20 -9.03
CA ARG A 43 -17.07 -6.02 -8.27
C ARG A 43 -16.44 -6.42 -6.93
N PRO A 44 -15.23 -5.95 -6.63
CA PRO A 44 -14.61 -6.04 -5.31
C PRO A 44 -15.50 -5.53 -4.19
N PHE A 45 -15.54 -6.25 -3.08
CA PHE A 45 -16.24 -5.78 -1.89
C PHE A 45 -15.46 -4.62 -1.26
N TRP A 46 -16.09 -3.45 -1.20
CA TRP A 46 -15.58 -2.28 -0.47
C TRP A 46 -14.18 -1.84 -0.89
N ALA A 47 -13.79 -1.98 -2.16
CA ALA A 47 -12.44 -1.62 -2.61
C ALA A 47 -12.08 -0.17 -2.26
N LYS A 48 -13.03 0.76 -2.47
CA LYS A 48 -12.89 2.16 -2.10
C LYS A 48 -12.72 2.36 -0.60
N GLU A 49 -13.64 1.83 0.19
CA GLU A 49 -13.63 1.98 1.65
C GLU A 49 -12.38 1.35 2.26
N ARG A 50 -11.86 0.26 1.70
CA ARG A 50 -10.61 -0.36 2.15
C ARG A 50 -9.39 0.54 1.94
N LEU A 51 -9.31 1.26 0.83
CA LEU A 51 -8.25 2.25 0.61
C LEU A 51 -8.39 3.44 1.54
N GLN A 52 -9.62 3.90 1.78
CA GLN A 52 -9.90 4.98 2.74
C GLN A 52 -9.53 4.59 4.16
N ASN A 53 -9.90 3.37 4.57
CA ASN A 53 -9.56 2.83 5.89
C ASN A 53 -8.05 2.70 6.06
N GLU A 54 -7.34 2.20 5.04
CA GLU A 54 -5.87 2.11 5.10
C GLU A 54 -5.23 3.50 5.30
N ALA A 55 -5.66 4.51 4.53
CA ALA A 55 -5.18 5.88 4.69
C ALA A 55 -5.51 6.46 6.09
N ALA A 56 -6.74 6.27 6.56
CA ALA A 56 -7.17 6.73 7.87
C ALA A 56 -6.38 6.06 9.00
N THR A 57 -6.09 4.76 8.89
CA THR A 57 -5.26 4.03 9.85
C THR A 57 -3.83 4.59 9.87
N LEU A 58 -3.20 4.78 8.71
CA LEU A 58 -1.85 5.36 8.64
C LEU A 58 -1.80 6.76 9.27
N GLN A 59 -2.78 7.61 8.95
CA GLN A 59 -2.89 8.95 9.51
C GLN A 59 -3.14 8.94 11.02
N LEU A 60 -3.96 8.02 11.52
CA LEU A 60 -4.22 7.86 12.95
C LEU A 60 -2.94 7.43 13.68
N VAL A 61 -2.25 6.40 13.20
CA VAL A 61 -1.00 5.93 13.82
C VAL A 61 0.05 7.04 13.83
N ALA A 62 0.26 7.73 12.71
CA ALA A 62 1.22 8.83 12.63
C ALA A 62 0.90 10.00 13.59
N ARG A 63 -0.39 10.22 13.89
CA ARG A 63 -0.84 11.32 14.76
C ARG A 63 -0.79 10.98 16.24
N GLU A 64 -1.17 9.75 16.59
CA GLU A 64 -1.41 9.35 17.97
C GLU A 64 -0.24 8.58 18.59
N THR A 65 0.74 8.15 17.81
CA THR A 65 1.86 7.35 18.31
C THR A 65 3.21 7.82 17.74
N THR A 66 4.28 7.26 18.29
CA THR A 66 5.66 7.43 17.82
C THR A 66 6.05 6.38 16.77
N ILE A 67 5.14 5.45 16.45
CA ILE A 67 5.40 4.33 15.54
C ILE A 67 5.61 4.91 14.13
N PRO A 68 6.77 4.67 13.50
CA PRO A 68 7.03 5.20 12.17
C PRO A 68 6.15 4.47 11.14
N VAL A 69 5.32 5.24 10.45
CA VAL A 69 4.51 4.77 9.32
C VAL A 69 4.77 5.65 8.09
N PRO A 70 4.59 5.12 6.87
CA PRO A 70 4.72 5.93 5.66
C PRO A 70 3.75 7.10 5.65
N GLU A 71 4.25 8.28 5.29
CA GLU A 71 3.41 9.41 4.90
C GLU A 71 2.49 8.98 3.74
N CYS A 72 1.23 9.39 3.78
CA CYS A 72 0.25 8.98 2.77
C CYS A 72 -0.74 10.07 2.39
N ARG A 73 -1.29 9.97 1.18
CA ARG A 73 -2.42 10.79 0.72
C ARG A 73 -3.38 9.99 -0.16
N LEU A 74 -4.64 10.42 -0.13
CA LEU A 74 -5.67 9.97 -1.06
C LEU A 74 -5.88 11.01 -2.16
N TYR A 75 -6.10 10.55 -3.39
CA TYR A 75 -6.54 11.40 -4.50
C TYR A 75 -7.34 10.59 -5.51
N ILE A 76 -8.07 11.29 -6.37
CA ILE A 76 -8.73 10.69 -7.53
C ILE A 76 -7.87 10.94 -8.76
N LYS A 77 -7.61 9.90 -9.55
CA LYS A 77 -6.97 10.01 -10.86
C LYS A 77 -7.72 9.10 -11.82
N GLU A 78 -8.12 9.61 -12.98
CA GLU A 78 -8.84 8.83 -14.00
C GLU A 78 -10.07 8.12 -13.40
N GLU A 79 -10.86 8.87 -12.60
CA GLU A 79 -12.11 8.43 -11.96
C GLU A 79 -11.98 7.34 -10.87
N VAL A 80 -10.78 6.86 -10.57
CA VAL A 80 -10.53 5.87 -9.52
C VAL A 80 -9.82 6.48 -8.30
N LEU A 81 -10.11 5.97 -7.11
CA LEU A 81 -9.41 6.34 -5.88
C LEU A 81 -8.01 5.71 -5.83
N CYS A 82 -7.04 6.55 -5.51
CA CYS A 82 -5.64 6.19 -5.33
C CYS A 82 -5.21 6.52 -3.89
N LEU A 83 -4.57 5.55 -3.24
CA LEU A 83 -3.75 5.73 -2.04
C LEU A 83 -2.29 5.72 -2.45
N GLU A 84 -1.61 6.83 -2.22
CA GLU A 84 -0.18 6.96 -2.40
C GLU A 84 0.52 7.04 -1.05
N THR A 85 1.57 6.23 -0.89
CA THR A 85 2.42 6.23 0.30
C THR A 85 3.86 6.49 -0.08
N LYS A 86 4.61 7.16 0.80
CA LYS A 86 6.07 7.29 0.67
C LYS A 86 6.70 5.90 0.71
N ARG A 87 7.61 5.63 -0.23
CA ARG A 87 8.32 4.35 -0.27
C ARG A 87 9.47 4.37 0.72
N ILE A 88 9.53 3.34 1.56
CA ILE A 88 10.68 3.10 2.43
C ILE A 88 11.71 2.32 1.61
N THR A 89 12.86 2.93 1.34
CA THR A 89 13.95 2.37 0.52
C THR A 89 15.16 1.95 1.34
N ASN A 90 15.30 2.49 2.56
CA ASN A 90 16.40 2.26 3.49
C ASN A 90 15.99 1.32 4.65
N GLY A 91 15.21 0.28 4.35
CA GLY A 91 14.77 -0.72 5.33
C GLY A 91 14.97 -2.14 4.83
N VAL A 92 15.04 -3.09 5.76
CA VAL A 92 15.05 -4.54 5.49
C VAL A 92 13.88 -5.18 6.20
N LEU A 93 13.37 -6.29 5.68
CA LEU A 93 12.31 -7.01 6.37
C LEU A 93 12.86 -7.65 7.65
N LEU A 94 12.05 -7.68 8.72
CA LEU A 94 12.48 -8.24 10.00
C LEU A 94 12.93 -9.71 9.88
N GLU A 95 12.36 -10.47 8.94
CA GLU A 95 12.74 -11.85 8.64
C GLU A 95 14.13 -11.98 7.98
N GLU A 96 14.60 -10.93 7.33
CA GLU A 96 15.93 -10.86 6.69
C GLU A 96 17.02 -10.48 7.70
N ILE A 97 16.64 -9.92 8.86
CA ILE A 97 17.57 -9.63 9.95
C ILE A 97 17.97 -10.94 10.63
N LYS A 98 19.27 -11.21 10.72
CA LYS A 98 19.83 -12.43 11.29
C LYS A 98 20.45 -12.19 12.67
N GLY A 99 20.41 -13.23 13.50
CA GLY A 99 21.15 -13.26 14.77
C GLY A 99 20.71 -12.21 15.79
N PRO A 100 21.63 -11.73 16.65
CA PRO A 100 21.33 -10.81 17.75
C PRO A 100 20.64 -9.51 17.32
N SER A 101 20.92 -9.02 16.11
CA SER A 101 20.30 -7.81 15.57
C SER A 101 18.79 -7.92 15.43
N ARG A 102 18.24 -9.12 15.21
CA ARG A 102 16.79 -9.33 15.15
C ARG A 102 16.14 -9.17 16.53
N LEU A 103 16.79 -9.69 17.57
CA LEU A 103 16.30 -9.57 18.95
C LEU A 103 16.28 -8.10 19.39
N ALA A 104 17.32 -7.34 19.04
CA ALA A 104 17.38 -5.90 19.30
C ALA A 104 16.26 -5.14 18.57
N ALA A 105 16.04 -5.43 17.27
CA ALA A 105 14.98 -4.79 16.50
C ALA A 105 13.56 -5.10 17.03
N VAL A 106 13.32 -6.32 17.52
CA VAL A 106 12.03 -6.69 18.15
C VAL A 106 11.80 -5.92 19.45
N ALA A 107 12.84 -5.80 20.30
CA ALA A 107 12.72 -5.10 21.56
C ALA A 107 12.41 -3.60 21.38
N ASP A 108 13.04 -2.97 20.39
CA ASP A 108 12.86 -1.54 20.10
C ASP A 108 11.40 -1.20 19.71
N VAL A 109 10.75 -2.08 18.94
CA VAL A 109 9.34 -1.91 18.52
C VAL A 109 8.34 -2.15 19.67
N GLN A 110 8.70 -2.92 20.69
CA GLN A 110 7.79 -3.24 21.80
C GLN A 110 7.73 -2.16 22.89
N ILE A 111 8.66 -1.19 22.86
CA ILE A 111 8.84 -0.18 23.92
C ILE A 111 8.38 1.22 23.44
N SER A 112 8.10 1.39 22.14
CA SER A 112 7.59 2.63 21.53
C SER A 112 6.07 2.75 21.58
#